data_AF-A0A2W5YJQ4-F1
#
_entry.id   AF-A0A2W5YJQ4-F1
#
_cell.length_a   1.000
_cell.length_b   1.000
_cell.length_c   1.000
_cell.angle_alpha   90.00
_cell.angle_beta   90.00
_cell.angle_gamma   90.00
#
_symmetry.space_group_name_H-M   'P 1'
#
loop_
_entity.id
_entity.type
_entity.pdbx_description
1 polymer ?
#
loop_
_entity_poly.entity_id
_entity_poly.type
_entity_poly.pdbx_seq_one_letter_code
_entity_poly.pdbx_strand_id
1 'polypeptide(L)'
;MINRALHLLAPIHVFLAVFLLAGCESMPKGIQEAKIAAAQRIQAEPPGDYFIGRRYFKATVFKFWGYLRKPGQPWSTAQLVVFNEKQKLAPDREQLNFGFDNNYEYRIYGNFSGQTVYV
;
A
#
# COMPACT_ATOMS: atom_id res chain seq x y z
N MET A 1 -42.21 -45.32 9.71
CA MET A 1 -42.35 -44.28 8.67
C MET A 1 -41.40 -43.09 8.94
N ILE A 2 -40.11 -43.31 9.26
CA ILE A 2 -39.19 -42.22 9.70
C ILE A 2 -38.07 -41.93 8.67
N ASN A 3 -37.76 -42.86 7.77
CA ASN A 3 -36.58 -42.73 6.88
C ASN A 3 -36.76 -41.76 5.70
N ARG A 4 -37.99 -41.42 5.29
CA ARG A 4 -38.21 -40.51 4.15
C ARG A 4 -37.95 -39.03 4.48
N ALA A 5 -38.20 -38.61 5.73
CA ALA A 5 -37.96 -37.23 6.16
C ALA A 5 -36.45 -36.92 6.26
N LEU A 6 -35.64 -37.89 6.69
CA LEU A 6 -34.19 -37.76 6.82
C LEU A 6 -33.49 -37.57 5.46
N HIS A 7 -33.99 -38.23 4.40
CA HIS A 7 -33.46 -38.10 3.04
C HIS A 7 -33.79 -36.77 2.35
N LEU A 8 -34.85 -36.07 2.79
CA LEU A 8 -35.26 -34.76 2.25
C LEU A 8 -34.58 -33.58 2.97
N LEU A 9 -34.16 -33.76 4.22
CA LEU A 9 -33.50 -32.72 5.01
C LEU A 9 -32.04 -32.50 4.58
N ALA A 10 -31.30 -33.56 4.27
CA ALA A 10 -29.89 -33.49 3.85
C ALA A 10 -29.62 -32.59 2.62
N PRO A 11 -30.36 -32.67 1.49
CA PRO A 11 -30.11 -31.82 0.32
C PRO A 11 -30.43 -30.35 0.57
N ILE A 12 -31.39 -30.04 1.45
CA ILE A 12 -31.76 -28.65 1.82
C ILE A 12 -30.60 -27.97 2.57
N HIS A 13 -29.93 -28.71 3.46
CA HIS A 13 -28.81 -28.18 4.24
C HIS A 13 -27.58 -27.95 3.35
N VAL A 14 -27.35 -28.82 2.36
CA VAL A 14 -26.30 -28.63 1.35
C VAL A 14 -26.59 -27.42 0.46
N PHE A 15 -27.84 -27.24 0.02
CA PHE A 15 -28.24 -26.07 -0.77
C PHE A 15 -28.09 -24.75 -0.01
N LEU A 16 -28.46 -24.73 1.29
CA LEU A 16 -28.31 -23.57 2.15
C LEU A 16 -26.83 -23.23 2.40
N ALA A 17 -25.98 -24.25 2.57
CA ALA A 17 -24.53 -24.07 2.72
C ALA A 17 -23.87 -23.51 1.45
N VAL A 18 -24.33 -23.91 0.26
CA VAL A 18 -23.84 -23.36 -1.02
C VAL A 18 -24.24 -21.88 -1.21
N PHE A 19 -25.45 -21.51 -0.78
CA PHE A 19 -25.90 -20.10 -0.82
C PHE A 19 -25.10 -19.19 0.13
N LEU A 20 -24.68 -19.71 1.29
CA LEU A 20 -23.85 -18.96 2.24
C LEU A 20 -22.40 -18.75 1.76
N LEU A 21 -21.94 -19.54 0.78
CA LEU A 21 -20.59 -19.44 0.20
C LEU A 21 -20.54 -18.66 -1.12
N ALA A 22 -21.68 -18.19 -1.63
CA ALA A 22 -21.78 -17.49 -2.93
C ALA A 22 -21.46 -15.98 -2.88
N GLY A 23 -20.75 -15.52 -1.84
CA GLY A 23 -20.27 -14.14 -1.75
C GLY A 23 -19.02 -13.92 -2.61
N CYS A 24 -19.18 -13.81 -3.94
CA CYS A 24 -18.09 -13.36 -4.81
C CYS A 24 -18.18 -11.84 -4.96
N GLU A 25 -17.46 -11.10 -4.12
CA GLU A 25 -17.38 -9.64 -4.26
C GLU A 25 -16.41 -9.29 -5.40
N SER A 26 -16.96 -8.94 -6.57
CA SER A 26 -16.17 -8.45 -7.70
C SER A 26 -15.86 -6.97 -7.52
N MET A 27 -14.57 -6.61 -7.47
CA MET A 27 -14.14 -5.21 -7.36
C MET A 27 -14.55 -4.38 -8.58
N PRO A 28 -14.81 -3.06 -8.42
CA PRO A 28 -15.05 -2.16 -9.55
C PRO A 28 -13.90 -2.23 -10.58
N LYS A 29 -14.24 -2.43 -11.86
CA LYS A 29 -13.26 -2.66 -12.95
C LYS A 29 -12.12 -1.63 -12.97
N GLY A 30 -12.44 -0.35 -12.79
CA GLY A 30 -11.42 0.72 -12.80
C GLY A 30 -10.38 0.62 -11.69
N ILE A 31 -10.75 0.13 -10.49
CA ILE A 31 -9.80 -0.07 -9.39
C ILE A 31 -8.84 -1.22 -9.73
N GLN A 32 -9.37 -2.30 -10.32
CA GLN A 32 -8.57 -3.46 -10.70
C GLN A 32 -7.56 -3.09 -11.79
N GLU A 33 -7.99 -2.36 -12.82
CA GLU A 33 -7.11 -1.87 -13.89
C GLU A 33 -5.99 -0.97 -13.34
N ALA A 34 -6.33 -0.04 -12.43
CA ALA A 34 -5.35 0.84 -11.79
C ALA A 34 -4.31 0.06 -10.96
N LYS A 35 -4.73 -1.00 -10.25
CA LYS A 35 -3.84 -1.87 -9.49
C LYS A 35 -2.89 -2.64 -10.41
N ILE A 36 -3.40 -3.19 -11.51
CA ILE A 36 -2.59 -3.92 -12.50
C ILE A 36 -1.57 -2.97 -13.14
N ALA A 37 -2.00 -1.79 -13.59
CA ALA A 37 -1.10 -0.79 -14.16
C ALA A 37 -0.02 -0.34 -13.17
N ALA A 38 -0.37 -0.13 -11.90
CA ALA A 38 0.60 0.20 -10.86
C ALA A 38 1.61 -0.93 -10.63
N ALA A 39 1.15 -2.19 -10.57
CA ALA A 39 2.02 -3.35 -10.43
C ALA A 39 2.97 -3.50 -11.62
N GLN A 40 2.48 -3.31 -12.85
CA GLN A 40 3.30 -3.34 -14.06
C GLN A 40 4.38 -2.26 -14.05
N ARG A 41 4.04 -1.02 -13.65
CA ARG A 41 5.04 0.06 -13.50
C ARG A 41 6.11 -0.31 -12.47
N ILE A 42 5.72 -0.88 -11.34
CA ILE A 42 6.66 -1.30 -10.29
C ILE A 42 7.61 -2.39 -10.79
N GLN A 43 7.10 -3.37 -11.54
CA GLN A 43 7.93 -4.43 -12.12
C GLN A 43 8.87 -3.94 -13.22
N ALA A 44 8.51 -2.84 -13.90
CA ALA A 44 9.35 -2.22 -14.92
C ALA A 44 10.44 -1.30 -14.34
N GLU A 45 10.48 -1.11 -13.01
CA GLU A 45 11.52 -0.30 -12.38
C GLU A 45 12.89 -0.96 -12.52
N PRO A 46 13.93 -0.20 -12.92
CA PRO A 46 15.26 -0.76 -12.99
C PRO A 46 15.73 -1.17 -11.58
N PRO A 47 16.36 -2.35 -11.43
CA PRO A 47 16.96 -2.72 -10.15
C PRO A 47 18.14 -1.78 -9.84
N GLY A 48 18.40 -1.55 -8.55
CA GLY A 48 19.54 -0.73 -8.13
C GLY A 48 19.58 -0.49 -6.63
N ASP A 49 20.70 0.09 -6.18
CA ASP A 49 20.91 0.49 -4.78
C ASP A 49 20.34 1.88 -4.53
N TYR A 50 19.02 1.97 -4.62
CA TYR A 50 18.26 3.18 -4.34
C TYR A 50 16.89 2.82 -3.78
N PHE A 51 16.20 3.82 -3.27
CA PHE A 51 14.83 3.72 -2.79
C PHE A 51 13.90 4.55 -3.66
N ILE A 52 12.65 4.11 -3.74
CA ILE A 52 11.57 4.88 -4.32
C ILE A 52 10.75 5.42 -3.15
N GLY A 53 10.79 6.73 -2.98
CA GLY A 53 10.11 7.44 -1.90
C GLY A 53 8.89 8.19 -2.43
N ARG A 54 7.74 8.04 -1.77
CA ARG A 54 6.57 8.88 -2.05
C ARG A 54 6.37 9.85 -0.91
N ARG A 55 6.32 11.14 -1.25
CA ARG A 55 6.05 12.21 -0.30
C ARG A 55 4.61 12.10 0.22
N TYR A 56 4.47 12.17 1.54
CA TYR A 56 3.16 12.30 2.18
C TYR A 56 3.16 13.49 3.13
N PHE A 57 2.55 14.59 2.69
CA PHE A 57 2.46 15.81 3.46
C PHE A 57 1.10 15.94 4.15
N LYS A 58 1.14 16.11 5.47
CA LYS A 58 -0.03 16.46 6.26
C LYS A 58 0.36 17.50 7.31
N ALA A 59 0.17 18.78 6.95
CA ALA A 59 0.70 19.95 7.67
C ALA A 59 0.48 19.93 9.19
N THR A 60 -0.69 19.47 9.64
CA THR A 60 -1.12 19.62 11.04
C THR A 60 -0.78 18.43 11.94
N VAL A 61 -0.48 17.25 11.37
CA VAL A 61 -0.57 16.00 12.16
C VAL A 61 0.77 15.31 12.35
N PHE A 62 1.65 15.30 11.35
CA PHE A 62 2.89 14.53 11.46
C PHE A 62 4.06 15.23 10.77
N LYS A 63 5.26 15.05 11.34
CA LYS A 63 6.52 15.63 10.83
C LYS A 63 7.32 14.64 9.96
N PHE A 64 6.84 13.42 9.77
CA PHE A 64 7.49 12.46 8.88
C PHE A 64 7.47 12.94 7.42
N TRP A 65 8.43 12.46 6.63
CA TRP A 65 8.56 12.89 5.24
C TRP A 65 7.67 12.06 4.29
N GLY A 66 7.66 10.74 4.45
CA GLY A 66 6.87 9.89 3.57
C GLY A 66 7.21 8.42 3.73
N TYR A 67 7.01 7.66 2.65
CA TYR A 67 7.23 6.22 2.62
C TYR A 67 8.29 5.86 1.61
N LEU A 68 9.24 4.98 1.98
CA LEU A 68 10.26 4.45 1.08
C LEU A 68 10.11 2.94 0.89
N ARG A 69 10.36 2.47 -0.33
CA ARG A 69 10.48 1.05 -0.66
C ARG A 69 11.65 0.82 -1.60
N LYS A 70 12.09 -0.44 -1.74
CA LYS A 70 13.05 -0.78 -2.79
C LYS A 70 12.36 -0.91 -4.16
N PRO A 71 13.10 -0.74 -5.27
CA PRO A 71 12.60 -1.00 -6.62
C PRO A 71 11.99 -2.40 -6.74
N GLY A 72 10.90 -2.51 -7.49
CA GLY A 72 10.19 -3.78 -7.68
C GLY A 72 9.36 -4.25 -6.48
N GLN A 73 9.52 -3.63 -5.31
CA GLN A 73 8.67 -3.93 -4.16
C GLN A 73 7.33 -3.20 -4.25
N PRO A 74 6.22 -3.79 -3.77
CA PRO A 74 4.94 -3.10 -3.69
C PRO A 74 4.95 -2.01 -2.59
N TRP A 75 4.04 -1.04 -2.69
CA TRP A 75 3.88 0.00 -1.67
C TRP A 75 3.46 -0.54 -0.30
N SER A 76 2.89 -1.74 -0.23
CA SER A 76 2.53 -2.39 1.03
C SER A 76 3.73 -2.76 1.91
N THR A 77 4.94 -2.85 1.34
CA THR A 77 6.17 -3.10 2.10
C THR A 77 6.97 -1.83 2.35
N ALA A 78 6.40 -0.65 2.05
CA ALA A 78 7.09 0.61 2.24
C ALA A 78 7.22 0.95 3.73
N GLN A 79 8.32 1.59 4.09
CA GLN A 79 8.64 1.99 5.45
C GLN A 79 8.39 3.50 5.61
N LEU A 80 7.77 3.89 6.72
CA LEU A 80 7.61 5.29 7.09
C LEU A 80 8.98 5.89 7.45
N VAL A 81 9.30 7.07 6.93
CA VAL A 81 10.60 7.72 7.18
C VAL A 81 10.51 9.14 7.68
N VAL A 82 11.48 9.47 8.53
CA VAL A 82 11.86 10.84 8.87
C VAL A 82 13.26 11.05 8.32
N PHE A 83 13.48 12.14 7.57
CA PHE A 83 14.81 12.47 7.08
C PHE A 83 15.66 13.11 8.16
N ASN A 84 16.96 12.81 8.13
CA ASN A 84 17.93 13.50 8.96
C ASN A 84 18.25 14.87 8.37
N GLU A 85 17.47 15.86 8.78
CA GLU A 85 17.54 17.23 8.25
C GLU A 85 18.76 18.03 8.72
N LYS A 86 19.59 17.46 9.61
CA LYS A 86 20.89 18.06 9.97
C LYS A 86 21.90 17.97 8.83
N GLN A 87 21.74 17.02 7.93
CA GLN A 87 22.64 16.82 6.78
C GLN A 87 22.09 17.46 5.51
N LYS A 88 20.80 17.25 5.23
CA LYS A 88 20.14 17.79 4.03
C LYS A 88 18.64 17.98 4.30
N LEU A 89 18.13 19.15 3.93
CA LEU A 89 16.70 19.46 4.04
C LEU A 89 15.90 18.73 2.96
N ALA A 90 14.64 18.42 3.26
CA ALA A 90 13.68 18.03 2.24
C ALA A 90 13.40 19.18 1.25
N PRO A 91 13.09 18.90 -0.03
CA PRO A 91 12.91 19.94 -1.06
C PRO A 91 11.87 21.02 -0.69
N ASP A 92 10.75 20.61 -0.08
CA ASP A 92 9.68 21.52 0.33
C ASP A 92 10.11 22.49 1.44
N ARG A 93 11.00 22.05 2.33
CA ARG A 93 11.59 22.88 3.38
C ARG A 93 12.71 23.77 2.89
N GLU A 94 13.52 23.28 1.96
CA GLU A 94 14.57 24.07 1.30
C GLU A 94 13.98 25.26 0.53
N GLN A 95 12.84 25.06 -0.13
CA GLN A 95 12.14 26.10 -0.90
C GLN A 95 11.15 26.92 -0.08
N LEU A 96 10.98 26.61 1.22
CA LEU A 96 9.95 27.19 2.08
C LEU A 96 8.51 27.08 1.51
N ASN A 97 8.28 26.06 0.67
CA ASN A 97 7.00 25.79 0.02
C ASN A 97 6.45 24.44 0.51
N PHE A 98 5.98 24.41 1.76
CA PHE A 98 5.64 23.16 2.44
C PHE A 98 4.59 22.33 1.70
N GLY A 99 4.93 21.08 1.38
CA GLY A 99 4.02 20.14 0.75
C GLY A 99 3.77 20.33 -0.75
N PHE A 100 4.52 21.20 -1.44
CA PHE A 100 4.39 21.39 -2.89
C PHE A 100 4.57 20.08 -3.67
N ASP A 101 5.36 19.17 -3.12
CA ASP A 101 5.72 17.88 -3.70
C ASP A 101 4.88 16.72 -3.15
N ASN A 102 3.72 17.00 -2.55
CA ASN A 102 2.85 15.96 -2.02
C ASN A 102 2.45 14.94 -3.10
N ASN A 103 2.51 13.64 -2.77
CA ASN A 103 2.34 12.52 -3.70
C ASN A 103 3.39 12.40 -4.82
N TYR A 104 4.43 13.23 -4.83
CA TYR A 104 5.54 13.07 -5.77
C TYR A 104 6.40 11.85 -5.40
N GLU A 105 6.91 11.16 -6.43
CA GLU A 105 7.81 10.02 -6.29
C GLU A 105 9.26 10.41 -6.59
N TYR A 106 10.12 10.16 -5.63
CA TYR A 106 11.55 10.45 -5.69
C TYR A 106 12.36 9.16 -5.80
N ARG A 107 13.45 9.22 -6.57
CA ARG A 107 14.57 8.30 -6.43
C ARG A 107 15.49 8.82 -5.33
N ILE A 108 15.70 8.03 -4.28
CA ILE A 108 16.46 8.42 -3.09
C ILE A 108 17.65 7.48 -2.92
N TYR A 109 18.80 8.05 -2.60
CA TYR A 109 20.00 7.31 -2.25
C TYR A 109 20.34 7.57 -0.79
N GLY A 110 20.75 6.53 -0.08
CA GLY A 110 21.08 6.61 1.35
C GLY A 110 20.78 5.31 2.06
N ASN A 111 20.78 5.35 3.39
CA ASN A 111 20.54 4.19 4.23
C ASN A 111 19.61 4.55 5.39
N PHE A 112 18.89 3.55 5.90
CA PHE A 112 18.17 3.70 7.16
C PHE A 112 19.17 3.76 8.31
N SER A 113 18.99 4.70 9.24
CA SER A 113 19.79 4.78 10.46
C SER A 113 19.42 3.69 11.48
N GLY A 114 18.25 3.06 11.33
CA GLY A 114 17.70 2.10 12.31
C GLY A 114 17.23 2.75 13.61
N GLN A 115 17.25 4.08 13.69
CA GLN A 115 16.85 4.82 14.88
C GLN A 115 15.33 4.98 14.95
N THR A 116 14.76 4.78 16.13
CA THR A 116 13.37 5.13 16.41
C THR A 116 13.27 6.63 16.62
N VAL A 117 12.42 7.30 15.83
CA VAL A 117 12.16 8.73 15.93
C VAL A 117 10.72 8.93 16.40
N TYR A 118 10.54 9.72 17.45
CA TYR A 118 9.23 10.19 17.90
C TYR A 118 9.01 11.58 17.30
N VAL A 119 7.95 11.71 16.49
CA VAL A 119 7.59 12.92 15.72
C VAL A 119 6.22 13.42 16.06
#